data_AF-A0ABD3LF73-F1
#
_entry.id   AF-A0ABD3LF73-F1
#
_cell.length_a   1.000
_cell.length_b   1.000
_cell.length_c   1.000
_cell.angle_alpha   90.00
_cell.angle_beta   90.00
_cell.angle_gamma   90.00
#
_symmetry.space_group_name_H-M   'P 1'
#
loop_
_entity.id
_entity.type
_entity.pdbx_description
1 polymer ?
#
loop_
_entity_poly.entity_id
_entity_poly.type
_entity_poly.pdbx_seq_one_letter_code
_entity_poly.pdbx_strand_id
1 'polypeptide(L)'
;MGCCGDDDDNDDNDREPPPRTPDLSPPPSSAAAADDATASSSASAADDSTISPMNSHFSALACRDTLRLIFEKLPVPDLARASCVCRIWSSVASDRDMVTRAFAAPWRLKEVVGVPSSGSFWRDNGIGKLAISHRIKRGDSVASLAVKYSVQVMDIKRMNNMMSDHGIYSRERLLIPISNPDIRIDSTCYIERDNHAKREVAVLYPEGVQDIEISSLLKRTTSERGKKRILDSLRRSMQVDDGTAQYYLSISDGDPRAALSKFSEDLRWERQVGLA
;
A
#
# COMPACT_ATOMS: atom_id res chain seq x y z
N MET A 1 33.56 58.94 -6.16
CA MET A 1 32.44 59.74 -5.61
C MET A 1 31.43 58.74 -5.11
N GLY A 2 31.16 58.54 -3.82
CA GLY A 2 31.24 59.47 -2.70
C GLY A 2 29.81 59.88 -2.30
N CYS A 3 29.34 59.33 -1.18
CA CYS A 3 28.21 59.76 -0.31
C CYS A 3 26.79 59.67 -0.91
N CYS A 4 25.69 59.42 -0.17
CA CYS A 4 25.33 59.57 1.26
C CYS A 4 24.34 58.42 1.61
N GLY A 5 24.15 57.88 2.83
CA GLY A 5 24.23 58.48 4.16
C GLY A 5 22.93 59.22 4.47
N ASP A 6 22.00 58.58 5.21
CA ASP A 6 21.22 59.21 6.29
C ASP A 6 20.45 58.13 7.08
N ASP A 7 20.71 58.17 8.39
CA ASP A 7 20.01 57.59 9.54
C ASP A 7 18.56 58.17 9.61
N ASP A 8 17.58 57.81 10.43
CA ASP A 8 17.36 57.11 11.69
C ASP A 8 15.83 56.81 11.71
N ASP A 9 15.35 55.82 12.47
CA ASP A 9 14.25 56.04 13.44
C ASP A 9 13.81 54.72 14.11
N ASN A 10 13.78 54.79 15.43
CA ASN A 10 13.30 53.81 16.39
C ASN A 10 11.80 53.50 16.21
N ASP A 11 11.40 52.25 16.47
CA ASP A 11 10.36 52.01 17.47
C ASP A 11 10.42 50.56 17.99
N ASP A 12 10.69 50.47 19.30
CA ASP A 12 10.47 49.32 20.17
C ASP A 12 8.97 49.09 20.41
N ASN A 13 8.62 47.89 20.91
CA ASN A 13 7.28 47.40 21.28
C ASN A 13 6.32 47.09 20.10
N ASP A 14 5.74 45.90 19.93
CA ASP A 14 5.12 45.02 20.91
C ASP A 14 5.27 43.54 20.49
N ARG A 15 5.92 42.75 21.34
CA ARG A 15 5.99 41.29 21.22
C ARG A 15 4.85 40.68 22.02
N GLU A 16 3.73 40.45 21.38
CA GLU A 16 2.55 39.81 21.97
C GLU A 16 2.87 38.34 22.35
N PRO A 17 2.75 37.94 23.64
CA PRO A 17 2.99 36.55 24.06
C PRO A 17 1.74 35.67 23.86
N PRO A 18 1.90 34.36 23.62
CA PRO A 18 0.78 33.45 23.38
C PRO A 18 -0.08 33.22 24.65
N PRO A 19 -1.39 32.96 24.51
CA PRO A 19 -2.31 32.87 25.63
C PRO A 19 -2.03 31.64 26.51
N ARG A 20 -2.00 31.88 27.83
CA ARG A 20 -1.86 30.87 28.88
C ARG A 20 -3.14 30.04 28.98
N THR A 21 -3.00 28.72 28.92
CA THR A 21 -4.06 27.75 29.24
C THR A 21 -4.33 27.74 30.75
N PRO A 22 -5.60 27.66 31.19
CA PRO A 22 -5.93 27.62 32.61
C PRO A 22 -5.57 26.26 33.24
N ASP A 23 -4.94 26.38 34.40
CA ASP A 23 -4.52 25.37 35.35
C ASP A 23 -5.74 24.57 35.88
N LEU A 24 -5.72 23.25 35.72
CA LEU A 24 -6.68 22.32 36.33
C LEU A 24 -5.95 21.56 37.44
N SER A 25 -6.02 22.13 38.64
CA SER A 25 -5.65 21.44 39.88
C SER A 25 -6.69 20.36 40.21
N PRO A 26 -6.28 19.19 40.76
CA PRO A 26 -7.20 18.10 41.11
C PRO A 26 -7.90 18.36 42.47
N PRO A 27 -9.15 17.88 42.68
CA PRO A 27 -9.79 17.94 43.99
C PRO A 27 -9.26 16.86 44.95
N PRO A 28 -9.36 17.08 46.27
CA PRO A 28 -8.64 16.32 47.28
C PRO A 28 -9.29 14.97 47.64
N SER A 29 -8.43 14.06 48.08
CA SER A 29 -8.76 12.77 48.70
C SER A 29 -9.52 12.97 50.03
N SER A 30 -10.65 12.28 50.20
CA SER A 30 -11.25 12.03 51.50
C SER A 30 -11.29 10.52 51.76
N ALA A 31 -10.67 10.14 52.88
CA ALA A 31 -10.75 8.82 53.48
C ALA A 31 -11.89 8.81 54.52
N ALA A 32 -12.74 7.80 54.47
CA ALA A 32 -13.59 7.31 55.56
C ALA A 32 -14.04 5.88 55.15
N ALA A 33 -13.48 4.83 55.72
CA ALA A 33 -13.88 4.15 56.96
C ALA A 33 -15.08 3.18 56.77
N ALA A 34 -14.85 1.97 57.28
CA ALA A 34 -15.61 0.72 57.29
C ALA A 34 -17.14 0.79 57.47
N ASP A 35 -17.86 -0.22 56.95
CA ASP A 35 -18.64 -1.13 57.81
C ASP A 35 -19.16 -2.39 57.08
N ASP A 36 -19.57 -3.33 57.91
CA ASP A 36 -19.66 -4.78 57.82
C ASP A 36 -21.00 -5.34 57.27
N ALA A 37 -20.94 -6.64 56.96
CA ALA A 37 -22.00 -7.65 57.08
C ALA A 37 -23.07 -7.92 55.99
N THR A 38 -23.07 -9.22 55.64
CA THR A 38 -24.20 -10.15 55.43
C THR A 38 -24.79 -10.40 54.04
N ALA A 39 -24.78 -11.69 53.70
CA ALA A 39 -25.29 -12.33 52.50
C ALA A 39 -26.83 -12.31 52.41
N SER A 40 -27.34 -12.22 51.18
CA SER A 40 -28.59 -12.85 50.77
C SER A 40 -28.60 -13.04 49.25
N SER A 41 -28.79 -14.29 48.85
CA SER A 41 -28.97 -14.75 47.48
C SER A 41 -30.33 -14.32 46.92
N SER A 42 -30.35 -13.73 45.73
CA SER A 42 -31.52 -13.80 44.84
C SER A 42 -31.06 -13.69 43.39
N ALA A 43 -31.20 -14.79 42.66
CA ALA A 43 -31.04 -14.85 41.22
C ALA A 43 -32.09 -13.96 40.53
N SER A 44 -31.66 -13.10 39.62
CA SER A 44 -32.38 -12.75 38.38
C SER A 44 -31.68 -11.62 37.64
N ALA A 45 -31.89 -11.64 36.32
CA ALA A 45 -31.47 -10.67 35.31
C ALA A 45 -30.02 -10.84 34.80
N ALA A 46 -29.94 -11.18 33.51
CA ALA A 46 -28.74 -11.09 32.71
C ALA A 46 -28.24 -9.64 32.75
N ASP A 47 -27.22 -9.38 33.57
CA ASP A 47 -26.48 -8.14 33.49
C ASP A 47 -25.70 -8.16 32.17
N ASP A 48 -26.17 -7.34 31.25
CA ASP A 48 -25.39 -6.76 30.17
C ASP A 48 -24.16 -6.11 30.80
N SER A 49 -23.09 -6.88 30.97
CA SER A 49 -21.83 -6.40 31.51
C SER A 49 -21.18 -5.51 30.46
N THR A 50 -21.68 -4.29 30.31
CA THR A 50 -21.05 -3.23 29.52
C THR A 50 -19.76 -2.87 30.25
N ILE A 51 -18.67 -3.51 29.83
CA ILE A 51 -17.34 -3.33 30.42
C ILE A 51 -16.95 -1.86 30.22
N SER A 52 -16.84 -1.12 31.33
CA SER A 52 -16.32 0.25 31.30
C SER A 52 -14.90 0.27 30.73
N PRO A 53 -14.57 1.17 29.77
CA PRO A 53 -13.24 1.24 29.14
C PRO A 53 -12.08 1.47 30.14
N MET A 54 -12.41 1.90 31.35
CA MET A 54 -11.47 2.27 32.40
C MET A 54 -11.17 1.17 33.43
N ASN A 55 -11.73 -0.03 33.28
CA ASN A 55 -11.45 -1.10 34.24
C ASN A 55 -10.05 -1.69 33.97
N SER A 56 -9.04 -1.13 34.62
CA SER A 56 -7.60 -1.46 34.52
C SER A 56 -7.25 -2.89 34.96
N HIS A 57 -8.22 -3.65 35.44
CA HIS A 57 -8.06 -4.99 36.03
C HIS A 57 -8.73 -6.11 35.22
N PHE A 58 -8.92 -5.95 33.91
CA PHE A 58 -9.31 -7.08 33.08
C PHE A 58 -8.10 -8.02 32.90
N SER A 59 -7.99 -9.02 33.79
CA SER A 59 -6.90 -10.00 33.84
C SER A 59 -6.68 -10.73 32.51
N ALA A 60 -7.73 -10.88 31.71
CA ALA A 60 -7.65 -11.47 30.38
C ALA A 60 -6.93 -10.57 29.33
N LEU A 61 -6.72 -9.27 29.57
CA LEU A 61 -5.83 -8.42 28.73
C LEU A 61 -4.42 -8.28 29.31
N ALA A 62 -4.14 -8.92 30.45
CA ALA A 62 -2.80 -9.06 31.03
C ALA A 62 -2.12 -10.38 30.60
N CYS A 63 -2.89 -11.38 30.17
CA CYS A 63 -2.36 -12.63 29.64
C CYS A 63 -1.77 -12.43 28.23
N ARG A 64 -0.57 -12.97 27.99
CA ARG A 64 0.10 -12.86 26.68
C ARG A 64 -0.63 -13.63 25.58
N ASP A 65 -1.19 -14.79 25.90
CA ASP A 65 -1.80 -15.67 24.90
C ASP A 65 -3.12 -15.13 24.39
N THR A 66 -3.94 -14.54 25.27
CA THR A 66 -5.17 -13.85 24.89
C THR A 66 -4.88 -12.62 24.04
N LEU A 67 -3.87 -11.82 24.41
CA LEU A 67 -3.43 -10.69 23.59
C LEU A 67 -2.96 -11.17 22.21
N ARG A 68 -2.22 -12.27 22.13
CA ARG A 68 -1.79 -12.85 20.86
C ARG A 68 -2.99 -13.25 19.99
N LEU A 69 -4.00 -13.88 20.59
CA LEU A 69 -5.22 -14.29 19.89
C LEU A 69 -6.01 -13.10 19.33
N ILE A 70 -6.10 -12.02 20.10
CA ILE A 70 -6.78 -10.77 19.72
C ILE A 70 -5.99 -10.06 18.62
N PHE A 71 -4.69 -9.86 18.84
CA PHE A 71 -3.81 -9.12 17.95
C PHE A 71 -3.62 -9.82 16.60
N GLU A 72 -3.72 -11.15 16.54
CA GLU A 72 -3.71 -11.91 15.29
C GLU A 72 -4.87 -11.54 14.35
N LYS A 73 -5.94 -10.92 14.85
CA LYS A 73 -7.07 -10.43 14.04
C LYS A 73 -6.93 -8.97 13.61
N LEU A 74 -5.93 -8.25 14.11
CA LEU A 74 -5.76 -6.82 13.86
C LEU A 74 -4.88 -6.55 12.62
N PRO A 75 -5.21 -5.52 11.83
CA PRO A 75 -4.33 -5.06 10.77
C PRO A 75 -3.10 -4.38 11.36
N VAL A 76 -2.04 -4.27 10.56
CA VAL A 76 -0.74 -3.73 11.01
C VAL A 76 -0.81 -2.31 11.61
N PRO A 77 -1.62 -1.36 11.10
CA PRO A 77 -1.76 -0.05 11.74
C PRO A 77 -2.30 -0.14 13.17
N ASP A 78 -3.15 -1.13 13.44
CA ASP A 78 -3.81 -1.31 14.72
C ASP A 78 -2.87 -2.02 15.71
N LEU A 79 -2.08 -2.98 15.22
CA LEU A 79 -0.96 -3.56 15.97
C LEU A 79 0.04 -2.47 16.39
N ALA A 80 0.37 -1.55 15.49
CA ALA A 80 1.25 -0.43 15.81
C ALA A 80 0.67 0.44 16.92
N ARG A 81 -0.64 0.74 16.90
CA ARG A 81 -1.30 1.49 17.99
C ARG A 81 -1.35 0.70 19.29
N ALA A 82 -1.65 -0.60 19.24
CA ALA A 82 -1.64 -1.48 20.41
C ALA A 82 -0.25 -1.53 21.06
N SER A 83 0.83 -1.48 20.27
CA SER A 83 2.20 -1.48 20.78
C SER A 83 2.54 -0.27 21.66
N CYS A 84 1.75 0.81 21.59
CA CYS A 84 1.95 2.03 22.37
C CYS A 84 1.23 2.02 23.72
N VAL A 85 0.37 1.03 24.01
CA VAL A 85 -0.50 1.04 25.21
C VAL A 85 0.30 0.77 26.49
N CYS A 86 1.06 -0.32 26.52
CA CYS A 86 1.90 -0.68 27.66
C CYS A 86 3.04 -1.63 27.24
N ARG A 87 3.97 -1.94 28.15
CA ARG A 87 5.12 -2.82 27.85
C ARG A 87 4.72 -4.23 27.44
N ILE A 88 3.69 -4.80 28.04
CA ILE A 88 3.20 -6.15 27.70
C ILE A 88 2.63 -6.14 26.29
N TRP A 89 1.77 -5.17 25.98
CA TRP A 89 1.19 -5.02 24.65
C TRP A 89 2.26 -4.73 23.61
N SER A 90 3.22 -3.86 23.89
CA SER A 90 4.38 -3.59 23.03
C SER A 90 5.16 -4.86 22.71
N SER A 91 5.44 -5.68 23.73
CA SER A 91 6.17 -6.94 23.58
C SER A 91 5.40 -7.97 22.74
N VAL A 92 4.07 -8.04 22.86
CA VAL A 92 3.26 -8.95 22.06
C VAL A 92 3.05 -8.37 20.67
N ALA A 93 2.53 -7.15 20.54
CA ALA A 93 2.22 -6.44 19.29
C ALA A 93 3.41 -6.29 18.33
N SER A 94 4.65 -6.21 18.88
CA SER A 94 5.87 -6.11 18.08
C SER A 94 6.48 -7.47 17.71
N ASP A 95 5.84 -8.58 18.08
CA ASP A 95 6.28 -9.92 17.71
C ASP A 95 6.35 -10.05 16.18
N ARG A 96 7.51 -10.48 15.68
CA ARG A 96 7.82 -10.51 14.26
C ARG A 96 6.82 -11.37 13.50
N ASP A 97 6.51 -12.56 13.99
CA ASP A 97 5.64 -13.50 13.29
C ASP A 97 4.23 -12.96 13.16
N MET A 98 3.75 -12.25 14.18
CA MET A 98 2.44 -11.63 14.16
C MET A 98 2.38 -10.46 13.19
N VAL A 99 3.37 -9.56 13.24
CA VAL A 99 3.42 -8.41 12.34
C VAL A 99 3.62 -8.87 10.89
N THR A 100 4.41 -9.92 10.67
CA THR A 100 4.63 -10.52 9.35
C THR A 100 3.35 -11.14 8.80
N ARG A 101 2.58 -11.88 9.62
CA ARG A 101 1.28 -12.45 9.23
C ARG A 101 0.25 -11.35 8.94
N ALA A 102 0.15 -10.35 9.81
CA ALA A 102 -0.73 -9.21 9.60
C ALA A 102 -0.33 -8.41 8.34
N PHE A 103 0.96 -8.34 8.01
CA PHE A 103 1.43 -7.76 6.76
C PHE A 103 1.07 -8.63 5.55
N ALA A 104 1.22 -9.94 5.63
CA ALA A 104 0.93 -10.85 4.52
C ALA A 104 -0.57 -10.99 4.21
N ALA A 105 -1.42 -10.86 5.23
CA ALA A 105 -2.84 -11.19 5.15
C ALA A 105 -3.64 -10.43 4.07
N PRO A 106 -3.51 -9.09 3.89
CA PRO A 106 -4.27 -8.36 2.88
C PRO A 106 -4.02 -8.83 1.45
N TRP A 107 -2.78 -9.25 1.16
CA TRP A 107 -2.34 -9.62 -0.20
C TRP A 107 -2.25 -11.12 -0.42
N ARG A 108 -2.60 -11.95 0.57
CA ARG A 108 -2.50 -13.42 0.55
C ARG A 108 -1.09 -13.92 0.19
N LEU A 109 -0.06 -13.20 0.65
CA LEU A 109 1.33 -13.61 0.44
C LEU A 109 1.56 -14.98 1.07
N LYS A 110 2.21 -15.87 0.32
CA LYS A 110 2.52 -17.24 0.78
C LYS A 110 3.52 -17.19 1.93
N GLU A 111 4.53 -16.36 1.78
CA GLU A 111 5.63 -16.23 2.73
C GLU A 111 6.29 -14.86 2.58
N VAL A 112 6.81 -14.34 3.69
CA VAL A 112 7.59 -13.10 3.72
C VAL A 112 8.96 -13.46 4.27
N VAL A 113 9.98 -13.34 3.43
CA VAL A 113 11.36 -13.70 3.73
C VAL A 113 12.18 -12.43 3.98
N GLY A 114 13.07 -12.48 4.96
CA GLY A 114 13.96 -11.37 5.30
C GLY A 114 13.57 -10.67 6.60
N VAL A 115 14.47 -9.80 7.07
CA VAL A 115 14.30 -9.01 8.29
C VAL A 115 14.59 -7.56 7.93
N PRO A 116 13.63 -6.63 8.13
CA PRO A 116 13.91 -5.22 7.91
C PRO A 116 14.92 -4.72 8.94
N SER A 117 15.72 -3.74 8.56
CA SER A 117 16.69 -3.11 9.45
C SER A 117 16.04 -2.35 10.60
N SER A 118 14.78 -1.93 10.44
CA SER A 118 14.01 -1.22 11.46
C SER A 118 12.58 -1.73 11.57
N GLY A 119 12.06 -1.81 12.80
CA GLY A 119 10.64 -2.12 13.06
C GLY A 119 9.67 -1.07 12.49
N SER A 120 10.16 0.13 12.17
CA SER A 120 9.37 1.14 11.44
C SER A 120 8.93 0.68 10.07
N PHE A 121 9.65 -0.27 9.45
CA PHE A 121 9.26 -0.88 8.19
C PHE A 121 7.83 -1.42 8.24
N TRP A 122 7.45 -2.02 9.36
CA TRP A 122 6.13 -2.61 9.49
C TRP A 122 5.03 -1.58 9.75
N ARG A 123 5.34 -0.44 10.38
CA ARG A 123 4.31 0.52 10.85
C ARG A 123 3.43 1.06 9.73
N ASP A 124 3.99 1.31 8.54
CA ASP A 124 3.16 1.66 7.38
C ASP A 124 2.94 0.42 6.51
N ASN A 125 1.74 -0.15 6.55
CA ASN A 125 1.35 -1.28 5.73
C ASN A 125 0.68 -0.80 4.42
N GLY A 126 1.24 0.21 3.78
CA GLY A 126 0.72 0.67 2.50
C GLY A 126 1.09 -0.33 1.38
N ILE A 127 0.17 -0.56 0.43
CA ILE A 127 0.48 -1.25 -0.84
C ILE A 127 1.72 -0.67 -1.53
N GLY A 128 1.99 0.62 -1.31
CA GLY A 128 3.19 1.32 -1.81
C GLY A 128 4.53 0.84 -1.24
N LYS A 129 4.55 -0.14 -0.31
CA LYS A 129 5.78 -0.86 0.08
C LYS A 129 6.04 -2.12 -0.72
N LEU A 130 5.04 -2.60 -1.46
CA LEU A 130 5.18 -3.76 -2.33
C LEU A 130 5.61 -3.31 -3.73
N ALA A 131 6.62 -4.00 -4.26
CA ALA A 131 7.07 -3.79 -5.61
C ALA A 131 7.45 -5.11 -6.29
N ILE A 132 7.28 -5.16 -7.61
CA ILE A 132 7.74 -6.27 -8.44
C ILE A 132 9.13 -5.93 -8.95
N SER A 133 10.09 -6.83 -8.76
CA SER A 133 11.43 -6.68 -9.33
C SER A 133 11.40 -7.08 -10.80
N HIS A 134 11.54 -6.11 -11.70
CA HIS A 134 11.69 -6.35 -13.14
C HIS A 134 13.14 -6.17 -13.56
N ARG A 135 13.77 -7.24 -14.06
CA ARG A 135 15.10 -7.18 -14.66
C ARG A 135 15.04 -6.49 -16.02
N ILE A 136 15.86 -5.45 -16.22
CA ILE A 136 15.86 -4.66 -17.44
C ILE A 136 16.39 -5.48 -18.61
N LYS A 137 15.63 -5.53 -19.71
CA LYS A 137 15.99 -6.18 -20.97
C LYS A 137 16.27 -5.13 -22.05
N ARG A 138 16.98 -5.53 -23.12
CA ARG A 138 17.25 -4.64 -24.26
C ARG A 138 15.94 -4.18 -24.88
N GLY A 139 15.77 -2.87 -25.04
CA GLY A 139 14.55 -2.25 -25.55
C GLY A 139 13.53 -1.86 -24.48
N ASP A 140 13.79 -2.17 -23.20
CA ASP A 140 12.96 -1.66 -22.11
C ASP A 140 13.17 -0.16 -21.92
N SER A 141 12.06 0.54 -21.68
CA SER A 141 11.99 1.93 -21.31
C SER A 141 11.03 2.08 -20.14
N VAL A 142 11.15 3.15 -19.35
CA VAL A 142 10.22 3.38 -18.23
C VAL A 142 8.77 3.44 -18.73
N ALA A 143 8.55 4.03 -19.90
CA ALA A 143 7.23 4.11 -20.54
C ALA A 143 6.70 2.73 -20.99
N SER A 144 7.53 1.90 -21.63
CA SER A 144 7.09 0.56 -22.06
C SER A 144 6.80 -0.34 -20.86
N LEU A 145 7.58 -0.24 -19.79
CA LEU A 145 7.32 -0.96 -18.54
C LEU A 145 6.06 -0.47 -17.83
N ALA A 146 5.82 0.84 -17.81
CA ALA A 146 4.59 1.42 -17.26
C ALA A 146 3.35 0.84 -17.94
N VAL A 147 3.36 0.76 -19.27
CA VAL A 147 2.28 0.14 -20.06
C VAL A 147 2.17 -1.35 -19.76
N LYS A 148 3.30 -2.08 -19.74
CA LYS A 148 3.32 -3.53 -19.50
C LYS A 148 2.68 -3.92 -18.17
N TYR A 149 2.97 -3.16 -17.12
CA TYR A 149 2.50 -3.43 -15.76
C TYR A 149 1.26 -2.62 -15.38
N SER A 150 0.68 -1.83 -16.29
CA SER A 150 -0.49 -0.97 -16.04
C SER A 150 -0.30 0.00 -14.85
N VAL A 151 0.88 0.61 -14.76
CA VAL A 151 1.24 1.59 -13.72
C VAL A 151 1.59 2.94 -14.35
N GLN A 152 1.62 4.00 -13.56
CA GLN A 152 2.06 5.30 -14.06
C GLN A 152 3.59 5.39 -14.11
N VAL A 153 4.11 6.03 -15.16
CA VAL A 153 5.56 6.31 -15.31
C VAL A 153 6.10 7.06 -14.09
N MET A 154 5.33 8.01 -13.56
CA MET A 154 5.71 8.79 -12.39
C MET A 154 5.83 7.94 -11.13
N ASP A 155 5.00 6.91 -10.98
CA ASP A 155 5.06 6.01 -9.82
C ASP A 155 6.29 5.11 -9.88
N ILE A 156 6.64 4.60 -11.07
CA ILE A 156 7.92 3.88 -11.26
C ILE A 156 9.10 4.79 -10.92
N LYS A 157 9.11 6.03 -11.42
CA LYS A 157 10.18 6.99 -11.14
C LYS A 157 10.31 7.28 -9.65
N ARG A 158 9.18 7.55 -8.97
CA ARG A 158 9.14 7.82 -7.52
C ARG A 158 9.60 6.62 -6.71
N MET A 159 9.13 5.42 -7.03
CA MET A 159 9.52 4.18 -6.37
C MET A 159 11.02 3.94 -6.47
N ASN A 160 11.61 4.20 -7.63
CA ASN A 160 13.02 3.96 -7.91
C ASN A 160 13.93 5.16 -7.59
N ASN A 161 13.40 6.27 -7.08
CA ASN A 161 14.15 7.52 -6.90
C ASN A 161 14.86 7.99 -8.19
N MET A 162 14.12 8.00 -9.31
CA MET A 162 14.62 8.46 -10.62
C MET A 162 14.08 9.84 -10.93
N MET A 163 14.96 10.75 -11.34
CA MET A 163 14.60 12.12 -11.76
C MET A 163 14.31 12.20 -13.26
N SER A 164 14.87 11.30 -14.07
CA SER A 164 14.71 11.27 -15.53
C SER A 164 14.53 9.84 -16.04
N ASP A 165 14.00 9.70 -17.27
CA ASP A 165 13.82 8.39 -17.91
C ASP A 165 15.15 7.69 -18.22
N HIS A 166 16.23 8.45 -18.42
CA HIS A 166 17.56 7.92 -18.69
C HIS A 166 18.17 7.17 -17.50
N GLY A 167 17.64 7.36 -16.28
CA GLY A 167 18.11 6.64 -15.08
C GLY A 167 17.92 5.12 -15.13
N ILE A 168 17.14 4.61 -16.10
CA ILE A 168 16.99 3.18 -16.35
C ILE A 168 18.29 2.52 -16.80
N TYR A 169 19.11 3.20 -17.60
CA TYR A 169 20.29 2.61 -18.24
C TYR A 169 21.44 2.36 -17.27
N SER A 170 21.41 2.97 -16.08
CA SER A 170 22.42 2.82 -15.04
C SER A 170 22.06 1.70 -14.03
N ARG A 171 21.01 0.91 -14.29
CA ARG A 171 20.47 -0.08 -13.36
C ARG A 171 20.32 -1.43 -14.05
N GLU A 172 20.38 -2.50 -13.27
CA GLU A 172 20.14 -3.87 -13.74
C GLU A 172 18.66 -4.26 -13.66
N ARG A 173 17.93 -3.65 -12.73
CA ARG A 173 16.51 -3.91 -12.46
C ARG A 173 15.78 -2.64 -12.04
N LEU A 174 14.46 -2.65 -12.16
CA LEU A 174 13.57 -1.63 -11.65
C LEU A 174 12.50 -2.23 -10.75
N LEU A 175 12.15 -1.49 -9.71
CA LEU A 175 11.06 -1.79 -8.81
C LEU A 175 9.76 -1.23 -9.41
N ILE A 176 8.83 -2.10 -9.77
CA ILE A 176 7.54 -1.70 -10.31
C ILE A 176 6.52 -1.65 -9.17
N PRO A 177 5.93 -0.49 -8.86
CA PRO A 177 4.94 -0.36 -7.79
C PRO A 177 3.68 -1.16 -8.12
N ILE A 178 3.02 -1.67 -7.09
CA ILE A 178 1.72 -2.31 -7.23
C ILE A 178 0.66 -1.29 -6.85
N SER A 179 -0.18 -0.88 -7.81
CA SER A 179 -1.21 0.13 -7.55
C SER A 179 -2.54 -0.46 -7.10
N ASN A 180 -2.77 -1.76 -7.35
CA ASN A 180 -4.06 -2.37 -7.14
C ASN A 180 -4.11 -3.17 -5.83
N PRO A 181 -4.91 -2.76 -4.83
CA PRO A 181 -4.97 -3.44 -3.53
C PRO A 181 -5.65 -4.82 -3.60
N ASP A 182 -6.50 -5.06 -4.59
CA ASP A 182 -7.26 -6.32 -4.72
C ASP A 182 -6.44 -7.46 -5.35
N ILE A 183 -5.17 -7.21 -5.68
CA ILE A 183 -4.33 -8.23 -6.28
C ILE A 183 -3.91 -9.25 -5.21
N ARG A 184 -4.35 -10.49 -5.42
CA ARG A 184 -3.97 -11.62 -4.59
C ARG A 184 -2.65 -12.16 -5.12
N ILE A 185 -1.60 -11.94 -4.35
CA ILE A 185 -0.23 -12.28 -4.71
C ILE A 185 0.08 -13.57 -3.95
N ASP A 186 -0.23 -14.70 -4.56
CA ASP A 186 0.04 -16.02 -3.95
C ASP A 186 1.53 -16.39 -4.12
N SER A 187 2.43 -15.43 -3.88
CA SER A 187 3.88 -15.52 -4.08
C SER A 187 4.64 -15.16 -2.81
N THR A 188 5.90 -15.58 -2.75
CA THR A 188 6.83 -15.22 -1.68
C THR A 188 7.36 -13.80 -1.91
N CYS A 189 7.31 -12.96 -0.89
CA CYS A 189 7.95 -11.64 -0.93
C CYS A 189 9.24 -11.64 -0.11
N TYR A 190 10.18 -10.78 -0.52
CA TYR A 190 11.49 -10.64 0.09
C TYR A 190 11.65 -9.20 0.57
N ILE A 191 11.92 -9.02 1.85
CA ILE A 191 12.23 -7.71 2.42
C ILE A 191 13.70 -7.44 2.17
N GLU A 192 13.97 -6.47 1.31
CA GLU A 192 15.32 -6.05 0.96
C GLU A 192 15.44 -4.53 0.93
N ARG A 193 16.68 -4.05 1.09
CA ARG A 193 17.02 -2.64 0.94
C ARG A 193 17.57 -2.42 -0.46
N ASP A 194 16.88 -1.64 -1.27
CA ASP A 194 17.36 -1.31 -2.61
C ASP A 194 18.35 -0.14 -2.55
N ASN A 195 19.55 -0.37 -3.10
CA ASN A 195 20.64 0.59 -3.09
C ASN A 195 20.34 1.85 -3.92
N HIS A 196 19.63 1.69 -5.04
CA HIS A 196 19.37 2.81 -5.94
C HIS A 196 18.16 3.64 -5.49
N ALA A 197 17.10 2.98 -5.01
CA ALA A 197 15.90 3.63 -4.47
C ALA A 197 16.09 4.15 -3.04
N LYS A 198 17.18 3.75 -2.36
CA LYS A 198 17.56 4.14 -0.99
C LYS A 198 16.47 3.86 0.05
N ARG A 199 15.73 2.76 -0.11
CA ARG A 199 14.60 2.39 0.75
C ARG A 199 14.49 0.89 0.93
N GLU A 200 13.85 0.48 2.02
CA GLU A 200 13.42 -0.91 2.22
C GLU A 200 12.09 -1.13 1.52
N VAL A 201 12.00 -2.23 0.78
CA VAL A 201 10.85 -2.58 -0.04
C VAL A 201 10.57 -4.07 0.15
N ALA A 202 9.30 -4.44 0.18
CA ALA A 202 8.88 -5.82 0.05
C ALA A 202 8.81 -6.16 -1.44
N VAL A 203 9.81 -6.90 -1.90
CA VAL A 203 10.04 -7.17 -3.32
C VAL A 203 9.53 -8.55 -3.69
N LEU A 204 8.81 -8.61 -4.80
CA LEU A 204 8.34 -9.84 -5.41
C LEU A 204 9.23 -10.15 -6.61
N TYR A 205 9.80 -11.35 -6.61
CA TYR A 205 10.53 -11.85 -7.76
C TYR A 205 9.58 -12.73 -8.58
N PRO A 206 9.25 -12.33 -9.82
CA PRO A 206 8.48 -13.18 -10.73
C PRO A 206 9.29 -14.42 -11.17
N GLU A 207 10.59 -14.45 -10.88
CA GLU A 207 11.52 -15.50 -11.31
C GLU A 207 11.39 -16.74 -10.41
N GLY A 208 10.38 -17.56 -10.72
CA GLY A 208 10.07 -18.82 -10.06
C GLY A 208 8.67 -19.36 -10.41
N VAL A 209 7.75 -18.49 -10.83
CA VAL A 209 6.40 -18.84 -11.29
C VAL A 209 6.12 -17.98 -12.52
N GLN A 210 6.05 -18.63 -13.68
CA GLN A 210 5.66 -18.11 -15.00
C GLN A 210 5.40 -16.59 -15.04
N ASP A 211 6.30 -15.83 -15.69
CA ASP A 211 6.21 -14.39 -16.04
C ASP A 211 4.83 -13.94 -16.60
N ILE A 212 4.00 -14.91 -16.97
CA ILE A 212 2.69 -14.80 -17.60
C ILE A 212 1.57 -14.53 -16.57
N GLU A 213 1.66 -15.01 -15.32
CA GLU A 213 0.56 -14.87 -14.35
C GLU A 213 0.52 -13.49 -13.69
N ILE A 214 1.65 -12.92 -13.26
CA ILE A 214 1.66 -11.59 -12.61
C ILE A 214 1.28 -10.50 -13.61
N SER A 215 1.75 -10.62 -14.87
CA SER A 215 1.41 -9.68 -15.92
C SER A 215 -0.07 -9.78 -16.34
N SER A 216 -0.66 -10.98 -16.41
CA SER A 216 -2.09 -11.14 -16.68
C SER A 216 -2.98 -10.67 -15.52
N LEU A 217 -2.55 -10.89 -14.27
CA LEU A 217 -3.24 -10.37 -13.07
C LEU A 217 -3.25 -8.83 -13.03
N LEU A 218 -2.16 -8.18 -13.43
CA LEU A 218 -2.06 -6.71 -13.52
C LEU A 218 -2.82 -6.14 -14.74
N LYS A 219 -2.82 -6.85 -15.88
CA LYS A 219 -3.54 -6.43 -17.09
C LYS A 219 -5.07 -6.44 -16.94
N ARG A 220 -5.61 -7.30 -16.06
CA ARG A 220 -7.07 -7.42 -15.85
C ARG A 220 -7.72 -6.14 -15.31
N THR A 221 -6.95 -5.18 -14.82
CA THR A 221 -7.46 -3.99 -14.14
C THR A 221 -7.11 -2.70 -14.86
N THR A 222 -7.21 -2.67 -16.19
CA THR A 222 -7.43 -1.38 -16.86
C THR A 222 -8.82 -0.86 -16.45
N SER A 223 -8.88 0.35 -15.90
CA SER A 223 -10.16 1.04 -15.64
C SER A 223 -11.09 0.90 -16.85
N GLU A 224 -12.38 0.62 -16.63
CA GLU A 224 -13.39 0.52 -17.71
C GLU A 224 -13.35 1.71 -18.67
N ARG A 225 -13.01 2.89 -18.14
CA ARG A 225 -12.81 4.10 -18.94
C ARG A 225 -11.62 4.01 -19.90
N GLY A 226 -10.53 3.35 -19.48
CA GLY A 226 -9.37 3.06 -20.31
C GLY A 226 -9.69 2.06 -21.42
N LYS A 227 -10.41 0.97 -21.09
CA LYS A 227 -10.87 -0.02 -22.07
C LYS A 227 -11.74 0.63 -23.15
N LYS A 228 -12.66 1.50 -22.75
CA LYS A 228 -13.54 2.21 -23.69
C LYS A 228 -12.75 3.10 -24.66
N ARG A 229 -11.73 3.82 -24.19
CA ARG A 229 -10.87 4.65 -25.06
C ARG A 229 -10.07 3.83 -26.06
N ILE A 230 -9.57 2.66 -25.65
CA ILE A 230 -8.86 1.72 -26.53
C ILE A 230 -9.82 1.22 -27.60
N LEU A 231 -11.02 0.78 -27.21
CA LEU A 231 -12.05 0.31 -28.12
C LEU A 231 -12.46 1.39 -29.14
N ASP A 232 -12.74 2.62 -28.68
CA ASP A 232 -13.09 3.75 -29.53
C ASP A 232 -11.97 4.11 -30.52
N SER A 233 -10.71 3.88 -30.13
CA SER A 233 -9.56 4.09 -31.00
C SER A 233 -9.45 2.98 -32.06
N LEU A 234 -9.62 1.71 -31.68
CA LEU A 234 -9.63 0.59 -32.63
C LEU A 234 -10.74 0.75 -33.66
N ARG A 235 -11.96 1.03 -33.21
CA ARG A 235 -13.12 1.25 -34.09
C ARG A 235 -12.83 2.27 -35.18
N ARG A 236 -12.26 3.43 -34.80
CA ARG A 236 -11.90 4.50 -35.73
C ARG A 236 -10.77 4.09 -36.68
N SER A 237 -9.79 3.33 -36.19
CA SER A 237 -8.63 2.92 -36.99
C SER A 237 -8.96 1.81 -38.00
N MET A 238 -9.83 0.87 -37.61
CA MET A 238 -10.26 -0.25 -38.44
C MET A 238 -11.46 0.10 -39.32
N GLN A 239 -12.20 1.17 -39.00
CA GLN A 239 -13.45 1.57 -39.66
C GLN A 239 -14.54 0.47 -39.62
N VAL A 240 -14.63 -0.21 -38.48
CA VAL A 240 -15.60 -1.30 -38.23
C VAL A 240 -16.61 -0.92 -37.15
N ASP A 241 -17.62 -1.75 -36.92
CA ASP A 241 -18.57 -1.59 -35.82
C ASP A 241 -17.96 -1.94 -34.44
N ASP A 242 -18.66 -1.58 -33.38
CA ASP A 242 -18.24 -1.82 -32.00
C ASP A 242 -18.03 -3.31 -31.70
N GLY A 243 -18.85 -4.20 -32.27
CA GLY A 243 -18.76 -5.65 -32.08
C GLY A 243 -17.52 -6.24 -32.73
N THR A 244 -17.24 -5.85 -33.97
CA THR A 244 -16.02 -6.29 -34.68
C THR A 244 -14.75 -5.79 -33.97
N ALA A 245 -14.72 -4.52 -33.53
CA ALA A 245 -13.58 -4.00 -32.77
C ALA A 245 -13.38 -4.75 -31.43
N GLN A 246 -14.46 -5.09 -30.73
CA GLN A 246 -14.41 -5.91 -29.51
C GLN A 246 -13.88 -7.32 -29.77
N TYR A 247 -14.30 -7.93 -30.89
CA TYR A 247 -13.83 -9.26 -31.28
C TYR A 247 -12.30 -9.28 -31.43
N TYR A 248 -11.72 -8.41 -32.26
CA TYR A 248 -10.27 -8.38 -32.47
C TYR A 248 -9.48 -8.01 -31.22
N LEU A 249 -10.03 -7.16 -30.36
CA LEU A 249 -9.41 -6.82 -29.08
C LEU A 249 -9.43 -8.00 -28.09
N SER A 250 -10.50 -8.80 -28.10
CA SER A 250 -10.66 -9.96 -27.20
C SER A 250 -9.75 -11.13 -27.59
N ILE A 251 -9.62 -11.45 -28.88
CA ILE A 251 -8.70 -12.49 -29.37
C ILE A 251 -7.22 -12.10 -29.19
N SER A 252 -6.94 -10.82 -28.93
CA SER A 252 -5.59 -10.27 -28.76
C SER A 252 -5.24 -9.97 -27.30
N ASP A 253 -5.99 -10.53 -26.34
CA ASP A 253 -5.79 -10.34 -24.89
C ASP A 253 -5.69 -8.84 -24.48
N GLY A 254 -6.41 -7.96 -25.18
CA GLY A 254 -6.43 -6.53 -24.90
C GLY A 254 -5.28 -5.70 -25.49
N ASP A 255 -4.39 -6.28 -26.32
CA ASP A 255 -3.35 -5.52 -27.04
C ASP A 255 -3.91 -4.90 -28.35
N PRO A 256 -3.98 -3.55 -28.45
CA PRO A 256 -4.51 -2.90 -29.65
C PRO A 256 -3.66 -3.09 -30.91
N ARG A 257 -2.34 -3.29 -30.78
CA ARG A 257 -1.46 -3.49 -31.95
C ARG A 257 -1.62 -4.88 -32.53
N ALA A 258 -1.70 -5.90 -31.66
CA ALA A 258 -1.95 -7.27 -32.09
C ALA A 258 -3.32 -7.39 -32.78
N ALA A 259 -4.35 -6.72 -32.23
CA ALA A 259 -5.68 -6.67 -32.83
C ALA A 259 -5.68 -6.05 -34.25
N LEU A 260 -4.97 -4.93 -34.44
CA LEU A 260 -4.79 -4.31 -35.76
C LEU A 260 -4.02 -5.21 -36.74
N SER A 261 -2.98 -5.91 -36.26
CA SER A 261 -2.22 -6.86 -37.08
C SER A 261 -3.13 -7.97 -37.60
N LYS A 262 -3.91 -8.59 -36.70
CA LYS A 262 -4.86 -9.66 -37.03
C LYS A 262 -5.90 -9.20 -38.05
N PHE A 263 -6.52 -8.06 -37.83
CA PHE A 263 -7.46 -7.49 -38.80
C PHE A 263 -6.81 -7.23 -40.18
N SER A 264 -5.56 -6.75 -40.20
CA SER A 264 -4.85 -6.52 -41.45
C SER A 264 -4.45 -7.81 -42.19
N GLU A 265 -4.30 -8.92 -41.46
CA GLU A 265 -4.03 -10.25 -42.03
C GLU A 265 -5.30 -10.79 -42.69
N ASP A 266 -6.45 -10.65 -42.03
CA ASP A 266 -7.74 -11.10 -42.55
C ASP A 266 -8.15 -10.31 -43.81
N LEU A 267 -7.99 -8.98 -43.80
CA LEU A 267 -8.21 -8.15 -45.01
C LEU A 267 -7.27 -8.51 -46.17
N ARG A 268 -6.04 -8.91 -45.87
CA ARG A 268 -5.08 -9.36 -46.90
C ARG A 268 -5.52 -10.69 -47.49
N TRP A 269 -6.03 -11.60 -46.66
CA TRP A 269 -6.58 -12.87 -47.10
C TRP A 269 -7.81 -12.68 -47.99
N GLU A 270 -8.77 -11.83 -47.60
CA GLU A 270 -9.97 -11.53 -48.41
C GLU A 270 -9.62 -11.00 -49.81
N ARG A 271 -8.64 -10.10 -49.89
CA ARG A 271 -8.14 -9.57 -51.18
C ARG A 271 -7.50 -10.64 -52.05
N GLN A 272 -6.76 -11.58 -51.44
CA GLN A 272 -6.08 -12.64 -52.16
C GLN A 272 -7.04 -13.73 -52.69
N VAL A 273 -8.15 -13.95 -51.98
CA VAL A 273 -9.18 -14.94 -52.33
C VAL A 273 -10.26 -14.37 -53.26
N GLY A 274 -10.19 -13.07 -53.58
CA GLY A 274 -11.08 -12.42 -54.55
C GLY A 274 -12.52 -12.23 -54.05
N LEU A 275 -12.70 -12.10 -52.74
CA LEU A 275 -14.01 -11.96 -52.09
C LEU A 275 -14.41 -10.50 -51.79
N ALA A 276 -13.73 -9.53 -52.39
CA ALA A 276 -13.98 -8.10 -52.20
C ALA A 276 -14.70 -7.46 -53.39
#